data_AF-G5A540-F1
#
_entry.id   AF-G5A540-F1
#
_cell.length_a   1.000
_cell.length_b   1.000
_cell.length_c   1.000
_cell.angle_alpha   90.00
_cell.angle_beta   90.00
_cell.angle_gamma   90.00
#
_symmetry.space_group_name_H-M   'P 1'
#
loop_
_entity.id
_entity.type
_entity.pdbx_description
1 polymer ?
#
loop_
_entity_poly.entity_id
_entity_poly.type
_entity_poly.pdbx_seq_one_letter_code
_entity_poly.pdbx_strand_id
1 'polypeptide(L)'
;MKAYRAKNGEGRFTDGDIYRLLGPDASEIPLAVALESLKQIPDLKSLAEGVQFYQFKQWFKEKVLTPTVVEELLKRSGVVTEHGATEAIVRQYTNYWQAWQKMATRSVP
;
A
#
# COMPACT_ATOMS: atom_id res chain seq x y z
N MET A 1 15.03 -11.33 0.57
CA MET A 1 14.81 -9.91 0.16
C MET A 1 15.90 -8.97 0.67
N LYS A 2 15.98 -8.71 1.98
CA LYS A 2 16.98 -7.78 2.58
C LYS A 2 18.43 -8.14 2.23
N ALA A 3 18.80 -9.42 2.37
CA ALA A 3 20.12 -9.93 1.98
C ALA A 3 20.40 -9.83 0.47
N TYR A 4 19.37 -9.91 -0.38
CA TYR A 4 19.52 -9.77 -1.83
C TYR A 4 19.78 -8.32 -2.22
N ARG A 5 19.03 -7.36 -1.67
CA ARG A 5 19.25 -5.92 -1.90
C ARG A 5 20.60 -5.46 -1.35
N ALA A 6 20.98 -5.93 -0.16
CA ALA A 6 22.29 -5.64 0.44
C ALA A 6 23.46 -6.15 -0.43
N LYS A 7 23.29 -7.29 -1.11
CA LYS A 7 24.32 -7.87 -1.98
C LYS A 7 24.36 -7.27 -3.39
N ASN A 8 23.23 -6.79 -3.92
CA ASN A 8 23.08 -6.44 -5.34
C ASN A 8 22.78 -4.95 -5.60
N GLY A 9 22.68 -4.13 -4.54
CA GLY A 9 22.39 -2.70 -4.61
C GLY A 9 20.92 -2.38 -4.32
N GLU A 10 20.68 -1.27 -3.62
CA GLU A 10 19.35 -0.82 -3.19
C GLU A 10 18.42 -0.46 -4.36
N GLY A 11 19.00 -0.12 -5.52
CA GLY A 11 18.24 0.14 -6.75
C GLY A 11 17.75 -1.12 -7.49
N ARG A 12 18.13 -2.33 -7.06
CA ARG A 12 17.69 -3.59 -7.67
C ARG A 12 16.54 -4.22 -6.87
N PHE A 13 15.47 -4.59 -7.57
CA PHE A 13 14.27 -5.22 -6.99
C PHE A 13 13.62 -4.31 -5.95
N THR A 14 13.23 -3.11 -6.40
CA THR A 14 12.61 -2.03 -5.63
C THR A 14 11.21 -2.41 -5.12
N ASP A 15 10.64 -1.62 -4.22
CA ASP A 15 9.27 -1.87 -3.73
C ASP A 15 8.24 -1.80 -4.86
N GLY A 16 8.51 -1.01 -5.91
CA GLY A 16 7.69 -1.00 -7.13
C GLY A 16 7.85 -2.25 -8.00
N ASP A 17 9.00 -2.92 -7.98
CA ASP A 17 9.18 -4.21 -8.65
C ASP A 17 8.41 -5.30 -7.93
N ILE A 18 8.41 -5.26 -6.61
CA ILE A 18 7.68 -6.21 -5.77
C ILE A 18 6.17 -5.98 -5.89
N TYR A 19 5.74 -4.73 -5.84
CA TYR A 19 4.34 -4.39 -6.06
C TYR A 19 3.84 -4.89 -7.42
N ARG A 20 4.60 -4.66 -8.50
CA ARG A 20 4.24 -5.16 -9.84
C ARG A 20 4.26 -6.69 -9.93
N LEU A 21 5.21 -7.34 -9.25
CA LEU A 21 5.27 -8.80 -9.18
C LEU A 21 4.04 -9.37 -8.45
N LEU A 22 3.58 -8.70 -7.40
CA LEU A 22 2.45 -9.14 -6.58
C LEU A 22 1.08 -8.70 -7.14
N GLY A 23 1.03 -7.69 -8.00
CA GLY A 23 -0.21 -7.10 -8.51
C GLY A 23 -0.52 -7.24 -10.00
N PRO A 24 -0.45 -8.43 -10.66
CA PRO A 24 -0.74 -8.49 -12.10
C PRO A 24 -2.22 -8.26 -12.46
N ASP A 25 -3.20 -8.72 -11.67
CA ASP A 25 -4.58 -8.87 -12.19
C ASP A 25 -5.71 -8.56 -11.17
N ALA A 26 -5.91 -7.29 -10.79
CA ALA A 26 -7.10 -6.81 -10.05
C ALA A 26 -7.23 -7.17 -8.55
N SER A 27 -6.15 -7.59 -7.88
CA SER A 27 -6.17 -7.94 -6.46
C SER A 27 -5.68 -6.84 -5.52
N GLU A 28 -5.91 -5.56 -5.83
CA GLU A 28 -5.43 -4.42 -5.02
C GLU A 28 -5.83 -4.49 -3.55
N ILE A 29 -7.10 -4.84 -3.30
CA ILE A 29 -7.65 -4.94 -1.95
C ILE A 29 -7.11 -6.18 -1.21
N PRO A 30 -7.13 -7.40 -1.77
CA PRO A 30 -6.44 -8.54 -1.19
C PRO A 30 -4.95 -8.30 -0.92
N LEU A 31 -4.24 -7.63 -1.83
CA LEU A 31 -2.82 -7.28 -1.68
C LEU A 31 -2.63 -6.31 -0.52
N ALA A 32 -3.47 -5.27 -0.41
CA ALA A 32 -3.39 -4.31 0.69
C ALA A 32 -3.59 -4.98 2.05
N VAL A 33 -4.53 -5.93 2.14
CA VAL A 33 -4.75 -6.75 3.33
C VAL A 33 -3.53 -7.61 3.64
N ALA A 34 -3.02 -8.34 2.64
CA ALA A 34 -1.85 -9.20 2.83
C ALA A 34 -0.64 -8.39 3.32
N LEU A 35 -0.38 -7.23 2.72
CA LEU A 35 0.69 -6.33 3.16
C LEU A 35 0.47 -5.82 4.59
N GLU A 36 -0.76 -5.45 4.96
CA GLU A 36 -1.05 -5.02 6.34
C GLU A 36 -0.81 -6.14 7.36
N SER A 37 -1.22 -7.37 7.04
CA SER A 37 -0.95 -8.55 7.90
C SER A 37 0.55 -8.83 8.04
N LEU A 38 1.32 -8.71 6.95
CA LEU A 38 2.76 -8.93 6.96
C LEU A 38 3.53 -7.94 7.85
N LYS A 39 2.96 -6.77 8.16
CA LYS A 39 3.57 -5.81 9.11
C LYS A 39 3.69 -6.34 10.53
N GLN A 40 2.89 -7.35 10.89
CA GLN A 40 2.93 -7.96 12.22
C GLN A 40 4.13 -8.90 12.39
N ILE A 41 4.80 -9.29 11.30
CA ILE A 41 5.98 -10.14 11.32
C ILE A 41 7.22 -9.22 11.31
N PRO A 42 8.02 -9.14 12.40
CA PRO A 42 9.11 -8.17 12.52
C PRO A 42 10.09 -8.18 11.34
N ASP A 43 10.43 -9.36 10.84
CA ASP A 43 11.37 -9.53 9.72
C ASP A 43 10.81 -9.07 8.36
N LEU A 44 9.49 -9.02 8.23
CA LEU A 44 8.80 -8.63 7.00
C LEU A 44 8.22 -7.21 7.06
N LYS A 45 8.17 -6.62 8.25
CA LYS A 45 7.53 -5.33 8.50
C LYS A 45 8.01 -4.22 7.58
N SER A 46 9.33 -3.98 7.54
CA SER A 46 9.87 -2.89 6.72
C SER A 46 9.61 -3.09 5.22
N LEU A 47 9.58 -4.35 4.77
CA LEU A 47 9.26 -4.65 3.38
C LEU A 47 7.77 -4.39 3.10
N ALA A 48 6.89 -4.87 3.96
CA ALA A 48 5.46 -4.68 3.83
C ALA A 48 5.06 -3.21 3.84
N GLU A 49 5.66 -2.41 4.74
CA GLU A 49 5.48 -0.95 4.79
C GLU A 49 5.92 -0.27 3.49
N GLY A 50 7.10 -0.62 2.95
CA GLY A 50 7.61 -0.04 1.71
C GLY A 50 6.73 -0.33 0.50
N VAL A 51 6.31 -1.59 0.34
CA VAL A 51 5.44 -2.01 -0.76
C VAL A 51 4.04 -1.40 -0.64
N GLN A 52 3.46 -1.34 0.56
CA GLN A 52 2.13 -0.75 0.75
C GLN A 52 2.15 0.78 0.59
N PHE A 53 3.23 1.45 0.96
CA PHE A 53 3.41 2.86 0.63
C PHE A 53 3.45 3.09 -0.88
N TYR A 54 4.15 2.21 -1.63
CA TYR A 54 4.14 2.27 -3.09
C TYR A 54 2.74 2.04 -3.67
N GLN A 55 1.98 1.08 -3.12
CA GLN A 55 0.58 0.84 -3.48
C GLN A 55 -0.29 2.10 -3.29
N PHE A 56 -0.22 2.75 -2.13
CA PHE A 56 -0.95 4.01 -1.87
C PHE A 56 -0.58 5.13 -2.84
N LYS A 57 0.70 5.20 -3.23
CA LYS A 57 1.18 6.14 -4.24
C LYS A 57 0.54 5.88 -5.60
N GLN A 58 0.36 4.62 -6.02
CA GLN A 58 -0.32 4.30 -7.28
C GLN A 58 -1.81 4.63 -7.21
N TRP A 59 -2.50 4.20 -6.15
CA TRP A 59 -3.92 4.52 -5.95
C TRP A 59 -4.18 6.04 -6.00
N PHE A 60 -3.31 6.82 -5.37
CA PHE A 60 -3.41 8.29 -5.39
C PHE A 60 -3.17 8.88 -6.79
N LYS A 61 -2.25 8.31 -7.57
CA LYS A 61 -1.95 8.78 -8.93
C LYS A 61 -3.08 8.48 -9.90
N GLU A 62 -3.65 7.29 -9.82
CA GLU A 62 -4.74 6.84 -10.70
C GLU A 62 -6.06 7.53 -10.39
N LYS A 63 -6.24 8.04 -9.17
CA LYS A 63 -7.47 8.73 -8.70
C LYS A 63 -8.74 7.86 -8.70
N VAL A 64 -8.67 6.61 -9.16
CA VAL A 64 -9.80 5.67 -9.17
C VAL A 64 -10.08 5.13 -7.77
N LEU A 65 -9.04 4.70 -7.05
CA LEU A 65 -9.14 4.18 -5.69
C LEU A 65 -9.04 5.34 -4.69
N THR A 66 -10.11 6.11 -4.52
CA THR A 66 -10.20 7.11 -3.44
C THR A 66 -10.33 6.42 -2.08
N PRO A 67 -10.05 7.10 -0.94
CA PRO A 67 -10.20 6.48 0.38
C PRO A 67 -11.60 5.88 0.60
N THR A 68 -12.65 6.55 0.14
CA THR A 68 -14.04 6.07 0.23
C THR A 68 -14.26 4.80 -0.60
N VAL A 69 -13.76 4.77 -1.84
CA VAL A 69 -13.86 3.57 -2.70
C VAL A 69 -13.10 2.40 -2.09
N VAL A 70 -11.91 2.64 -1.54
CA VAL A 70 -11.12 1.60 -0.85
C VAL A 70 -11.88 1.04 0.36
N GLU A 71 -12.48 1.91 1.17
CA GLU A 71 -13.32 1.50 2.30
C GLU A 71 -14.51 0.65 1.86
N GLU A 72 -15.22 1.05 0.80
CA GLU A 72 -16.35 0.29 0.25
C GLU A 72 -15.92 -1.08 -0.28
N LEU A 73 -14.81 -1.15 -1.02
CA LEU A 73 -14.31 -2.41 -1.55
C LEU A 73 -13.82 -3.35 -0.43
N LEU A 74 -13.20 -2.80 0.63
CA LEU A 74 -12.80 -3.59 1.80
C LEU A 74 -14.01 -4.13 2.58
N LYS A 75 -15.09 -3.36 2.70
CA LYS A 75 -16.35 -3.84 3.32
C LYS A 75 -17.00 -4.95 2.49
N ARG A 76 -16.95 -4.83 1.16
CA ARG A 76 -17.57 -5.79 0.22
C ARG A 76 -16.76 -7.06 0.01
N SER A 77 -15.45 -7.01 0.19
CA SER A 77 -14.57 -8.17 -0.04
C SER A 77 -14.82 -9.32 0.93
N GLY A 78 -15.54 -9.08 2.04
CA GLY A 78 -15.84 -10.10 3.05
C GLY A 78 -14.58 -10.63 3.74
N VAL A 79 -13.43 -9.99 3.53
CA VAL A 79 -12.16 -10.40 4.13
C VAL A 79 -12.22 -10.06 5.61
N VAL A 80 -12.54 -11.06 6.42
CA VAL A 80 -12.40 -11.00 7.88
C VAL A 80 -10.91 -10.92 8.17
N THR A 81 -10.44 -9.70 8.38
CA THR A 81 -9.06 -9.48 8.81
C THR A 81 -9.00 -9.61 10.32
N GLU A 82 -8.16 -10.51 10.82
CA GLU A 82 -7.82 -10.49 12.23
C GLU A 82 -7.20 -9.11 12.57
N HIS A 83 -7.56 -8.54 13.72
CA HIS A 83 -6.94 -7.32 14.28
C HIS A 83 -7.22 -5.99 13.57
N GLY A 84 -8.32 -5.83 12.83
CA GLY A 84 -8.74 -4.51 12.32
C GLY A 84 -7.87 -3.96 11.20
N ALA A 85 -7.22 -4.83 10.42
CA ALA A 85 -6.34 -4.45 9.31
C ALA A 85 -7.07 -3.58 8.28
N THR A 86 -8.37 -3.84 8.03
CA THR A 86 -9.23 -3.01 7.17
C THR A 86 -9.28 -1.55 7.63
N GLU A 87 -9.52 -1.31 8.92
CA GLU A 87 -9.56 0.04 9.49
C GLU A 87 -8.20 0.71 9.44
N ALA A 88 -7.13 -0.06 9.69
CA ALA A 88 -5.77 0.43 9.59
C ALA A 88 -5.40 0.86 8.16
N ILE A 89 -5.78 0.10 7.14
CA ILE A 89 -5.54 0.42 5.72
C ILE A 89 -6.29 1.70 5.34
N VAL A 90 -7.60 1.78 5.64
CA VAL A 90 -8.41 2.96 5.34
C VAL A 90 -7.85 4.20 6.03
N ARG A 91 -7.50 4.11 7.30
CA ARG A 91 -6.90 5.23 8.05
C ARG A 91 -5.57 5.68 7.46
N GLN A 92 -4.66 4.74 7.20
CA GLN A 92 -3.33 5.05 6.63
C GLN A 92 -3.45 5.69 5.26
N TYR A 93 -4.30 5.13 4.38
CA TYR A 93 -4.47 5.65 3.04
C TYR A 93 -5.20 7.01 3.03
N THR A 94 -6.18 7.22 3.90
CA THR A 94 -6.85 8.53 4.09
C THR A 94 -5.84 9.60 4.48
N ASN A 95 -4.97 9.31 5.45
CA ASN A 95 -3.93 10.23 5.88
C ASN A 95 -2.95 10.56 4.74
N TYR A 96 -2.52 9.53 4.00
CA TYR A 96 -1.67 9.71 2.81
C TYR A 96 -2.37 10.63 1.79
N TRP A 97 -3.60 10.30 1.40
CA TRP A 97 -4.36 11.04 0.39
C TRP A 97 -4.52 12.52 0.75
N GLN A 98 -4.90 12.82 1.99
CA GLN A 98 -5.08 14.20 2.45
C GLN A 98 -3.76 14.98 2.46
N ALA A 99 -2.66 14.37 2.92
CA ALA A 99 -1.35 15.01 2.92
C ALA A 99 -0.90 15.35 1.49
N TRP A 100 -1.04 14.41 0.57
CA TRP A 100 -0.63 14.59 -0.83
C TRP A 100 -1.56 15.51 -1.62
N GLN A 101 -2.86 15.55 -1.32
CA GLN A 101 -3.76 16.57 -1.87
C GLN A 101 -3.34 17.98 -1.45
N LYS A 102 -3.08 18.20 -0.15
CA LYS A 102 -2.64 19.52 0.36
C LYS A 102 -1.31 19.96 -0.25
N MET A 103 -0.39 19.03 -0.48
CA MET A 103 0.87 19.33 -1.16
C MET A 103 0.64 19.69 -2.63
N ALA A 104 -0.20 18.94 -3.36
CA ALA A 104 -0.51 19.22 -4.75
C ALA A 104 -1.21 20.58 -4.95
N THR A 105 -2.12 20.98 -4.05
CA THR A 105 -2.82 22.27 -4.15
C THR A 105 -1.97 23.47 -3.74
N ARG A 106 -0.95 23.27 -2.90
CA ARG A 106 0.03 24.31 -2.53
C ARG A 106 1.04 24.64 -3.64
N SER A 107 1.15 23.78 -4.65
CA SER A 107 2.10 23.93 -5.76
C SER A 107 1.51 24.63 -6.99
N VAL A 108 0.26 25.13 -6.92
CA VAL A 108 -0.37 25.92 -7.98
C VAL A 108 -0.22 27.41 -7.61
N PRO A 109 0.53 28.22 -8.38
CA PRO A 109 0.64 29.67 -8.19
C PRO A 109 -0.70 30.40 -8.36
#